data_AF-A0A366EDF1-F1
#
_entry.id   AF-A0A366EDF1-F1
#
_cell.length_a   1.000
_cell.length_b   1.000
_cell.length_c   1.000
_cell.angle_alpha   90.00
_cell.angle_beta   90.00
_cell.angle_gamma   90.00
#
_symmetry.space_group_name_H-M   'P 1'
#
loop_
_entity.id
_entity.type
_entity.pdbx_description
1 polymer ?
#
loop_
_entity_poly.entity_id
_entity_poly.type
_entity_poly.pdbx_seq_one_letter_code
_entity_poly.pdbx_strand_id
1 'polypeptide(L)'
;MKKVVLSKMLKELDENNDIKMSNYDLDKEKFGSYVEILRDEKLAENITVQRGGQENKVLVLLTRGGRVTLKGYEFIENNPFDHKAPNNIDRRKLRYSILKELDKGNDISKELYGLDSETFIFFVNELKEDGYITNVTIDFSGSFVGSPRLTPEGEKYVDEHSKMKTVYGLVKELRDWVKL
;
A
#
# COMPACT_ATOMS: atom_id res chain seq x y z
N MET A 1 -2.44 -8.30 21.19
CA MET A 1 -1.27 -7.43 21.46
C MET A 1 -0.36 -7.27 20.24
N LYS A 2 0.21 -8.34 19.66
CA LYS A 2 1.09 -8.26 18.47
C LYS A 2 0.48 -7.52 17.26
N LYS A 3 -0.76 -7.83 16.89
CA LYS A 3 -1.44 -7.21 15.73
C LYS A 3 -1.64 -5.70 15.88
N VAL A 4 -1.92 -5.23 17.10
CA VAL A 4 -2.08 -3.79 17.37
C VAL A 4 -0.77 -3.04 17.14
N VAL A 5 0.36 -3.60 17.55
CA VAL A 5 1.68 -3.00 17.31
C VAL A 5 2.00 -2.95 15.83
N LEU A 6 1.77 -4.05 15.09
CA LEU A 6 1.95 -4.09 13.63
C LEU A 6 1.07 -3.06 12.92
N SER A 7 -0.22 -2.97 13.27
CA SER A 7 -1.12 -1.95 12.68
C SER A 7 -0.65 -0.53 12.96
N LYS A 8 -0.12 -0.24 14.16
CA LYS A 8 0.45 1.07 14.50
C LYS A 8 1.70 1.38 13.67
N MET A 9 2.61 0.41 13.54
CA MET A 9 3.82 0.56 12.74
C MET A 9 3.51 0.79 11.27
N LEU A 10 2.56 0.06 10.71
CA LEU A 10 2.14 0.26 9.32
C LEU A 10 1.52 1.66 9.13
N LYS A 11 0.65 2.12 10.03
CA LYS A 11 0.11 3.49 9.95
C LYS A 11 1.20 4.56 10.06
N GLU A 12 2.12 4.41 11.00
CA GLU A 12 3.23 5.36 11.14
C GLU A 12 4.10 5.39 9.89
N LEU A 13 4.37 4.22 9.29
CA LEU A 13 5.10 4.08 8.04
C LEU A 13 4.38 4.77 6.87
N ASP A 14 3.06 4.61 6.79
CA ASP A 14 2.20 5.26 5.78
C ASP A 14 2.26 6.79 5.90
N GLU A 15 2.18 7.31 7.13
CA GLU A 15 2.16 8.75 7.40
C GLU A 15 3.52 9.41 7.18
N ASN A 16 4.61 8.73 7.56
CA ASN A 16 5.93 9.34 7.70
C ASN A 16 6.99 8.79 6.75
N ASN A 17 6.67 7.74 5.99
CA ASN A 17 7.66 6.91 5.29
C ASN A 17 8.79 6.43 6.23
N ASP A 18 8.49 6.23 7.52
CA ASP A 18 9.44 5.76 8.53
C ASP A 18 8.68 5.20 9.76
N ILE A 19 9.35 4.35 10.55
CA ILE A 19 8.85 3.86 11.85
C ILE A 19 9.91 4.16 12.89
N LYS A 20 9.59 5.02 13.86
CA LYS A 20 10.52 5.41 14.91
C LYS A 20 10.35 4.52 16.12
N MET A 21 11.41 3.79 16.50
CA MET A 21 11.41 2.95 17.69
C MET A 21 10.99 3.70 18.97
N SER A 22 11.32 4.99 19.09
CA SER A 22 10.92 5.84 20.22
C SER A 22 9.41 5.98 20.41
N ASN A 23 8.60 5.65 19.39
CA ASN A 23 7.14 5.69 19.46
C ASN A 23 6.55 4.40 20.09
N TYR A 24 7.42 3.45 20.46
CA TYR A 24 7.05 2.16 21.03
C TYR A 24 7.83 1.92 22.31
N ASP A 25 7.14 1.39 23.32
CA ASP A 25 7.76 0.86 24.53
C ASP A 25 8.33 -0.55 24.26
N LEU A 26 9.36 -0.60 23.41
CA LEU A 26 10.01 -1.83 22.94
C LEU A 26 11.52 -1.64 22.94
N ASP A 27 12.25 -2.69 23.33
CA ASP A 27 13.69 -2.75 23.10
C ASP A 27 14.00 -2.97 21.60
N LYS A 28 15.27 -2.74 21.23
CA LYS A 28 15.76 -2.85 19.86
C LYS A 28 15.53 -4.23 19.25
N GLU A 29 15.67 -5.30 20.04
CA GLU A 29 15.56 -6.67 19.57
C GLU A 29 14.12 -7.02 19.20
N LYS A 30 13.18 -6.64 20.08
CA LYS A 30 11.75 -6.85 19.91
C LYS A 30 11.17 -5.94 18.84
N PHE A 31 11.62 -4.68 18.77
CA PHE A 31 11.27 -3.77 17.68
C PHE A 31 11.75 -4.34 16.33
N GLY A 32 13.00 -4.80 16.25
CA GLY A 32 13.54 -5.48 15.07
C GLY A 32 12.69 -6.69 14.64
N SER A 33 12.25 -7.53 15.58
CA SER A 33 11.36 -8.65 15.25
C SER A 33 10.01 -8.23 14.66
N TYR A 34 9.46 -7.08 15.06
CA TYR A 34 8.25 -6.58 14.41
C TYR A 34 8.53 -6.09 12.99
N VAL A 35 9.62 -5.37 12.77
CA VAL A 35 10.02 -4.91 11.42
C VAL A 35 10.30 -6.10 10.50
N GLU A 36 10.91 -7.18 11.02
CA GLU A 36 11.07 -8.46 10.30
C GLU A 36 9.71 -9.04 9.90
N ILE A 37 8.74 -9.11 10.83
CA ILE A 37 7.38 -9.57 10.49
C ILE A 37 6.76 -8.71 9.40
N LEU A 38 6.87 -7.37 9.49
CA LEU A 38 6.32 -6.48 8.47
C LEU A 38 6.90 -6.78 7.09
N ARG A 39 8.21 -7.03 7.00
CA ARG A 39 8.90 -7.37 5.74
C ARG A 39 8.54 -8.77 5.25
N ASP A 40 8.69 -9.76 6.11
CA ASP A 40 8.61 -11.19 5.74
C ASP A 40 7.18 -11.59 5.40
N GLU A 41 6.19 -10.99 6.07
CA GLU A 41 4.78 -11.12 5.72
C GLU A 41 4.38 -10.24 4.53
N LYS A 42 5.31 -9.51 3.92
CA LYS A 42 5.03 -8.55 2.84
C LYS A 42 3.94 -7.56 3.23
N LEU A 43 3.93 -7.08 4.48
CA LEU A 43 3.05 -6.00 4.92
C LEU A 43 3.67 -4.63 4.64
N ALA A 44 5.00 -4.55 4.69
CA ALA A 44 5.75 -3.37 4.29
C ALA A 44 7.00 -3.78 3.50
N GLU A 45 7.49 -2.85 2.71
CA GLU A 45 8.67 -3.02 1.86
C GLU A 45 9.64 -1.85 2.02
N ASN A 46 10.81 -1.98 1.41
CA ASN A 46 11.93 -1.04 1.55
C ASN A 46 12.31 -0.79 3.03
N ILE A 47 12.15 -1.81 3.87
CA ILE A 47 12.58 -1.87 5.26
C ILE A 47 13.58 -3.02 5.44
N THR A 48 14.57 -2.82 6.30
CA THR A 48 15.66 -3.79 6.50
C THR A 48 15.93 -4.01 7.99
N VAL A 49 16.02 -5.28 8.35
CA VAL A 49 16.63 -5.73 9.60
C VAL A 49 17.68 -6.77 9.24
N GLN A 50 18.90 -6.59 9.77
CA GLN A 50 19.95 -7.60 9.71
C GLN A 50 20.39 -7.96 11.11
N ARG A 51 20.53 -9.26 11.35
CA ARG A 51 20.98 -9.83 12.61
C ARG A 51 22.32 -10.53 12.44
N GLY A 52 23.09 -10.62 13.51
CA GLY A 52 24.35 -11.36 13.51
C GLY A 52 25.07 -11.34 14.84
N GLY A 53 26.26 -11.95 14.87
CA GLY A 53 27.07 -12.10 16.07
C GLY A 53 26.54 -13.15 17.05
N GLN A 54 27.21 -13.27 18.20
CA GLN A 54 26.77 -14.13 19.29
C GLN A 54 25.42 -13.62 19.82
N GLU A 55 24.46 -14.52 19.99
CA GLU A 55 23.06 -14.22 20.36
C GLU A 55 22.17 -13.57 19.28
N ASN A 56 22.62 -13.50 18.01
CA ASN A 56 21.80 -13.07 16.87
C ASN A 56 21.14 -11.67 17.05
N LYS A 57 21.92 -10.71 17.56
CA LYS A 57 21.46 -9.35 17.85
C LYS A 57 21.11 -8.57 16.59
N VAL A 58 20.22 -7.58 16.71
CA VAL A 58 19.94 -6.63 15.62
C VAL A 58 21.17 -5.73 15.40
N LEU A 59 21.83 -5.92 14.27
CA LEU A 59 22.98 -5.11 13.83
C LEU A 59 22.51 -3.89 13.04
N VAL A 60 21.65 -4.11 12.05
CA VAL A 60 21.12 -3.07 11.15
C VAL A 60 19.61 -3.01 11.28
N LEU A 61 19.07 -1.80 11.37
CA LEU A 61 17.63 -1.53 11.32
C LEU A 61 17.39 -0.25 10.53
N LEU A 62 16.75 -0.37 9.36
CA LEU A 62 16.46 0.72 8.44
C LEU A 62 14.97 0.67 8.10
N THR A 63 14.23 1.69 8.51
CA THR A 63 12.78 1.82 8.26
C THR A 63 12.43 3.04 7.41
N ARG A 64 13.34 4.02 7.35
CA ARG A 64 13.17 5.24 6.58
C ARG A 64 13.17 4.96 5.09
N GLY A 65 12.17 5.52 4.40
CA GLY A 65 11.87 5.24 2.99
C GLY A 65 11.04 3.97 2.80
N GLY A 66 10.71 3.26 3.88
CA GLY A 66 9.83 2.11 3.84
C GLY A 66 8.42 2.51 3.43
N ARG A 67 7.69 1.54 2.86
CA ARG A 67 6.32 1.75 2.36
C ARG A 67 5.41 0.62 2.80
N VAL A 68 4.17 0.96 3.07
CA VAL A 68 3.12 -0.03 3.33
C VAL A 68 2.72 -0.64 2.00
N THR A 69 2.70 -1.96 1.93
CA THR A 69 2.17 -2.71 0.78
C THR A 69 0.65 -2.79 0.88
N LEU A 70 -0.02 -3.25 -0.17
CA LEU A 70 -1.42 -3.65 -0.07
C LEU A 70 -1.69 -4.51 1.16
N LYS A 71 -0.98 -5.65 1.28
CA LYS A 71 -1.30 -6.64 2.30
C LYS A 71 -1.19 -6.00 3.69
N GLY A 72 -0.31 -5.01 3.83
CA GLY A 72 -0.23 -4.10 4.97
C GLY A 72 -1.51 -3.29 5.21
N TYR A 73 -2.06 -2.63 4.19
CA TYR A 73 -3.34 -1.91 4.30
C TYR A 73 -4.52 -2.84 4.62
N GLU A 74 -4.64 -3.99 3.95
CA GLU A 74 -5.66 -5.00 4.27
C GLU A 74 -5.52 -5.48 5.72
N PHE A 75 -4.29 -5.63 6.19
CA PHE A 75 -4.01 -5.96 7.59
C PHE A 75 -4.49 -4.85 8.53
N ILE A 76 -4.21 -3.57 8.24
CA ILE A 76 -4.68 -2.42 9.04
C ILE A 76 -6.21 -2.40 9.10
N GLU A 77 -6.89 -2.57 7.97
CA GLU A 77 -8.35 -2.52 7.86
C GLU A 77 -9.03 -3.65 8.64
N ASN A 78 -8.46 -4.85 8.59
CA ASN A 78 -8.96 -6.02 9.33
C ASN A 78 -8.55 -6.02 10.82
N ASN A 79 -7.64 -5.12 11.21
CA ASN A 79 -7.16 -4.97 12.59
C ASN A 79 -7.15 -3.49 13.00
N PRO A 80 -8.33 -2.83 13.00
CA PRO A 80 -8.42 -1.42 13.31
C PRO A 80 -8.00 -1.17 14.76
N PHE A 81 -7.06 -0.24 14.94
CA PHE A 81 -6.74 0.34 16.24
C PHE A 81 -7.03 1.84 16.18
N ASP A 82 -7.64 2.35 17.26
CA ASP A 82 -8.20 3.70 17.37
C ASP A 82 -7.10 4.77 17.32
N HIS A 83 -6.73 5.14 16.09
CA HIS A 83 -5.91 6.30 15.76
C HIS A 83 -6.30 6.74 14.36
N LYS A 84 -6.79 7.97 14.25
CA LYS A 84 -7.13 8.64 12.98
C LYS A 84 -5.82 9.00 12.29
N ALA A 85 -5.47 8.26 11.24
CA ALA A 85 -4.28 8.56 10.43
C ALA A 85 -4.58 9.77 9.51
N PRO A 86 -3.73 10.81 9.47
CA PRO A 86 -3.83 11.90 8.51
C PRO A 86 -2.93 11.60 7.31
N ASN A 87 -3.51 10.95 6.29
CA ASN A 87 -3.17 11.01 4.87
C ASN A 87 -4.20 10.14 4.13
N ASN A 88 -5.22 10.78 3.59
CA ASN A 88 -6.57 10.23 3.46
C ASN A 88 -6.81 9.62 2.08
N ILE A 89 -5.83 8.92 1.51
CA ILE A 89 -6.04 8.16 0.27
C ILE A 89 -6.55 6.78 0.68
N ASP A 90 -7.85 6.55 0.48
CA ASP A 90 -8.45 5.24 0.64
C ASP A 90 -7.96 4.31 -0.48
N ARG A 91 -6.86 3.59 -0.22
CA ARG A 91 -6.17 2.76 -1.22
C ARG A 91 -7.02 1.64 -1.76
N ARG A 92 -7.95 1.13 -0.96
CA ARG A 92 -8.93 0.13 -1.39
C ARG A 92 -9.83 0.72 -2.47
N LYS A 93 -10.28 1.97 -2.28
CA LYS A 93 -11.04 2.71 -3.28
C LYS A 93 -10.20 3.05 -4.52
N LEU A 94 -8.96 3.49 -4.32
CA LEU A 94 -8.05 3.79 -5.42
C LEU A 94 -7.78 2.56 -6.30
N ARG A 95 -7.49 1.41 -5.67
CA ARG A 95 -7.39 0.13 -6.37
C ARG A 95 -8.65 -0.19 -7.14
N TYR A 96 -9.79 -0.21 -6.44
CA TYR A 96 -11.05 -0.59 -7.06
C TYR A 96 -11.33 0.32 -8.26
N SER A 97 -11.08 1.63 -8.13
CA SER A 97 -11.22 2.58 -9.23
C SER A 97 -10.29 2.25 -10.40
N ILE A 98 -8.99 2.06 -10.16
CA ILE A 98 -8.02 1.75 -11.22
C ILE A 98 -8.40 0.45 -11.94
N LEU A 99 -8.69 -0.61 -11.19
CA LEU A 99 -9.11 -1.89 -11.77
C LEU A 99 -10.44 -1.76 -12.52
N LYS A 100 -11.39 -0.97 -12.01
CA LYS A 100 -12.68 -0.78 -12.66
C LYS A 100 -12.58 0.03 -13.96
N GLU A 101 -11.71 1.03 -14.00
CA GLU A 101 -11.47 1.82 -15.21
C GLU A 101 -10.74 0.98 -16.26
N LEU A 102 -9.77 0.15 -15.87
CA LEU A 102 -9.13 -0.82 -16.77
C LEU A 102 -10.11 -1.87 -17.30
N ASP A 103 -11.01 -2.38 -16.46
CA ASP A 103 -12.08 -3.32 -16.83
C ASP A 103 -13.04 -2.73 -17.88
N LYS A 104 -13.28 -1.42 -17.82
CA LYS A 104 -14.08 -0.69 -18.83
C LYS A 104 -13.30 -0.37 -20.11
N GLY A 105 -11.99 -0.58 -20.12
CA GLY A 105 -11.11 -0.17 -21.22
C GLY A 105 -10.84 1.34 -21.26
N ASN A 106 -10.96 2.04 -20.12
CA ASN A 106 -10.69 3.47 -20.03
C ASN A 106 -9.20 3.74 -19.78
N ASP A 107 -8.72 4.87 -20.30
CA ASP A 107 -7.38 5.36 -19.99
C ASP A 107 -7.32 5.85 -18.53
N ILE A 108 -6.20 5.53 -17.88
CA ILE A 108 -5.91 5.92 -16.50
C ILE A 108 -4.63 6.75 -16.45
N SER A 109 -4.67 7.82 -15.66
CA SER A 109 -3.51 8.69 -15.45
C SER A 109 -3.42 9.14 -13.99
N LYS A 110 -2.23 9.57 -13.57
CA LYS A 110 -2.02 10.12 -12.22
C LYS A 110 -2.89 11.35 -11.93
N GLU A 111 -3.17 12.17 -12.96
CA GLU A 111 -3.99 13.38 -12.83
C GLU A 111 -5.45 13.06 -12.53
N LEU A 112 -5.98 11.96 -13.07
CA LEU A 112 -7.33 11.46 -12.76
C LEU A 112 -7.50 11.25 -11.25
N TYR A 113 -6.43 10.80 -10.60
CA TYR A 113 -6.40 10.51 -9.18
C TYR A 113 -5.76 11.63 -8.35
N GLY A 114 -5.29 12.72 -8.94
CA GLY A 114 -4.60 13.78 -8.20
C GLY A 114 -3.31 13.32 -7.49
N LEU A 115 -2.66 12.28 -7.99
CA LEU A 115 -1.44 11.72 -7.43
C LEU A 115 -0.20 12.29 -8.13
N ASP A 116 0.92 12.35 -7.41
CA ASP A 116 2.22 12.56 -8.04
C ASP A 116 2.68 11.31 -8.81
N SER A 117 3.69 11.48 -9.68
CA SER A 117 4.19 10.39 -10.53
C SER A 117 4.70 9.20 -9.72
N GLU A 118 5.43 9.46 -8.64
CA GLU A 118 6.09 8.41 -7.87
C GLU A 118 5.03 7.53 -7.17
N THR A 119 4.06 8.17 -6.54
CA THR A 119 2.92 7.51 -5.91
C THR A 119 2.12 6.71 -6.94
N PHE A 120 1.78 7.29 -8.08
CA PHE A 120 1.01 6.57 -9.10
C PHE A 120 1.77 5.38 -9.70
N ILE A 121 3.05 5.56 -10.07
CA ILE A 121 3.92 4.48 -10.57
C ILE A 121 4.00 3.34 -9.56
N PHE A 122 4.17 3.68 -8.29
CA PHE A 122 4.20 2.74 -7.20
C PHE A 122 2.92 1.89 -7.14
N PHE A 123 1.74 2.53 -7.13
CA PHE A 123 0.47 1.82 -7.11
C PHE A 123 0.28 0.89 -8.29
N VAL A 124 0.64 1.32 -9.50
CA VAL A 124 0.47 0.50 -10.70
C VAL A 124 1.41 -0.71 -10.67
N ASN A 125 2.64 -0.53 -10.20
CA ASN A 125 3.57 -1.65 -10.00
C ASN A 125 3.09 -2.60 -8.91
N GLU A 126 2.55 -2.10 -7.80
CA GLU A 126 1.95 -2.92 -6.75
C GLU A 126 0.81 -3.79 -7.31
N LEU A 127 -0.13 -3.21 -8.08
CA LEU A 127 -1.22 -3.98 -8.70
C LEU A 127 -0.71 -5.06 -9.66
N LYS A 128 0.41 -4.80 -10.35
CA LYS A 128 1.06 -5.77 -11.24
C LYS A 128 1.73 -6.89 -10.45
N GLU A 129 2.48 -6.56 -9.40
CA GLU A 129 3.20 -7.52 -8.56
C GLU A 129 2.27 -8.41 -7.73
N ASP A 130 1.16 -7.84 -7.25
CA ASP A 130 0.07 -8.57 -6.60
C ASP A 130 -0.74 -9.43 -7.58
N GLY A 131 -0.47 -9.29 -8.89
CA GLY A 131 -1.08 -10.11 -9.92
C GLY A 131 -2.51 -9.72 -10.27
N TYR A 132 -2.97 -8.50 -9.95
CA TYR A 132 -4.30 -8.00 -10.36
C TYR A 132 -4.36 -7.52 -11.81
N ILE A 133 -3.23 -7.04 -12.33
CA ILE A 133 -3.12 -6.55 -13.70
C ILE A 133 -1.91 -7.14 -14.42
N THR A 134 -1.98 -7.22 -15.74
CA THR A 134 -0.91 -7.72 -16.58
C THR A 134 -0.75 -6.88 -17.85
N ASN A 135 0.30 -7.17 -18.63
CA ASN A 135 0.64 -6.47 -19.87
C ASN A 135 0.79 -4.95 -19.70
N VAL A 136 1.29 -4.56 -18.52
CA VAL A 136 1.52 -3.16 -18.14
C VAL A 136 3.00 -2.91 -17.91
N THR A 137 3.48 -1.84 -18.53
CA THR A 137 4.69 -1.11 -18.15
C THR A 137 4.27 0.33 -17.89
N ILE A 138 4.85 0.98 -16.88
CA ILE A 138 4.62 2.39 -16.61
C ILE A 138 5.96 3.12 -16.71
N ASP A 139 5.98 4.24 -17.43
CA ASP A 139 7.20 5.04 -17.55
C ASP A 139 7.36 6.01 -16.35
N PHE A 140 8.49 6.72 -16.31
CA PHE A 140 8.77 7.69 -15.25
C PHE A 140 7.82 8.90 -15.22
N SER A 141 7.04 9.12 -16.28
CA SER A 141 6.02 10.16 -16.32
C SER A 141 4.71 9.73 -15.66
N GLY A 142 4.53 8.43 -15.39
CA GLY A 142 3.28 7.84 -14.94
C GLY A 142 2.36 7.41 -16.10
N SER A 143 2.89 7.29 -17.31
CA SER A 143 2.12 6.90 -18.50
C SER A 143 2.22 5.40 -18.74
N PHE A 144 1.10 4.78 -19.10
CA PHE A 144 1.04 3.36 -19.46
C PHE A 144 1.69 3.12 -20.82
N VAL A 145 2.51 2.08 -20.89
CA VAL A 145 3.12 1.54 -22.10
C VAL A 145 2.62 0.10 -22.27
N GLY A 146 1.88 -0.15 -23.34
CA GLY A 146 1.27 -1.46 -23.63
C GLY A 146 -0.26 -1.42 -23.57
N SER A 147 -0.87 -2.58 -23.37
CA SER A 147 -2.33 -2.73 -23.26
C SER A 147 -2.65 -3.38 -21.91
N PRO A 148 -2.65 -2.60 -20.82
CA PRO A 148 -2.94 -3.09 -19.47
C PRO A 148 -4.31 -3.75 -19.44
N ARG A 149 -4.40 -4.89 -18.76
CA ARG A 149 -5.66 -5.63 -18.59
C ARG A 149 -5.69 -6.33 -17.24
N LEU A 150 -6.89 -6.63 -16.76
CA LEU A 150 -7.07 -7.40 -15.54
C LEU A 150 -6.63 -8.85 -15.74
N THR A 151 -6.19 -9.46 -14.65
CA THR A 151 -6.07 -10.91 -14.52
C THR A 151 -7.38 -11.48 -13.93
N PRO A 152 -7.55 -12.81 -13.87
CA PRO A 152 -8.68 -13.41 -13.15
C PRO A 152 -8.81 -12.93 -11.69
N GLU A 153 -7.69 -12.73 -11.00
CA GLU A 153 -7.66 -12.17 -9.65
C GLU A 153 -8.12 -10.69 -9.62
N GLY A 154 -7.73 -9.91 -10.63
CA GLY A 154 -8.22 -8.54 -10.82
C GLY A 154 -9.74 -8.47 -11.04
N GLU A 155 -10.26 -9.32 -11.92
CA GLU A 155 -11.70 -9.43 -12.21
C GLU A 155 -12.47 -9.83 -10.95
N LYS A 156 -12.00 -10.87 -10.27
CA LYS A 156 -12.59 -11.33 -9.00
C LYS A 156 -12.62 -10.22 -7.95
N TYR A 157 -11.53 -9.46 -7.81
CA TYR A 157 -11.49 -8.34 -6.86
C TYR A 157 -12.56 -7.29 -7.19
N VAL A 158 -12.71 -6.91 -8.46
CA VAL A 158 -13.74 -5.96 -8.91
C VAL A 158 -15.15 -6.47 -8.62
N ASP A 159 -15.40 -7.76 -8.83
CA ASP A 159 -16.71 -8.38 -8.60
C ASP A 159 -17.07 -8.45 -7.10
N GLU A 160 -16.13 -8.88 -6.25
CA GLU A 160 -16.32 -8.97 -4.80
C GLU A 160 -16.55 -7.59 -4.17
N HIS A 161 -15.95 -6.55 -4.76
CA HIS A 161 -16.09 -5.17 -4.30
C HIS A 161 -17.14 -4.38 -5.10
N SER A 162 -17.95 -5.04 -5.94
CA SER A 162 -18.97 -4.41 -6.80
C SER A 162 -20.03 -3.60 -6.05
N LYS A 163 -20.21 -3.79 -4.74
CA LYS A 163 -21.05 -2.91 -3.91
C LYS A 163 -20.51 -1.48 -3.85
N MET A 164 -19.21 -1.30 -4.05
CA MET A 164 -18.57 0.01 -4.19
C MET A 164 -19.05 0.72 -5.45
N LYS A 165 -19.52 0.04 -6.49
CA LYS A 165 -19.99 0.60 -7.78
C LYS A 165 -21.04 1.71 -7.67
N THR A 166 -21.83 1.74 -6.59
CA THR A 166 -22.83 2.80 -6.33
C THR A 166 -22.22 4.16 -5.98
N VAL A 167 -20.92 4.22 -5.67
CA VAL A 167 -20.22 5.42 -5.18
C VAL A 167 -19.26 6.02 -6.25
N TYR A 168 -19.16 5.42 -7.45
CA TYR A 168 -18.08 5.70 -8.44
C TYR A 168 -18.65 6.16 -9.79
N GLY A 169 -19.92 6.56 -9.84
CA GLY A 169 -20.61 6.92 -11.08
C GLY A 169 -20.10 8.21 -11.72
N LEU A 170 -19.32 9.03 -10.99
CA LEU A 170 -18.89 10.35 -11.45
C LEU A 170 -17.38 10.51 -11.28
N VAL A 171 -16.66 10.71 -12.39
CA VAL A 171 -15.22 11.05 -12.46
C VAL A 171 -14.83 12.23 -11.54
N LYS A 172 -15.79 13.07 -11.17
CA LYS A 172 -15.62 14.18 -10.23
C LYS A 172 -15.47 13.73 -8.77
N GLU A 173 -16.12 12.65 -8.36
CA GLU A 173 -16.07 12.11 -6.98
C GLU A 173 -14.71 11.46 -6.66
N LEU A 174 -14.05 10.87 -7.67
CA LEU A 174 -12.72 10.28 -7.53
C LEU A 174 -11.65 11.29 -7.09
N ARG A 175 -11.76 12.54 -7.56
CA ARG A 175 -10.82 13.62 -7.25
C ARG A 175 -11.01 14.19 -5.84
N ASP A 176 -12.23 14.13 -5.32
CA ASP A 176 -12.57 14.59 -3.98
C ASP A 176 -12.13 13.59 -2.89
N TRP A 177 -11.82 12.35 -3.24
CA TRP A 177 -11.29 11.35 -2.28
C TRP A 177 -9.79 11.42 -2.07
N VAL A 178 -9.05 12.05 -2.98
CA VAL A 178 -7.60 12.25 -2.83
C VAL A 178 -7.28 13.59 -2.17
N LYS A 179 -8.30 14.44 -1.94
CA LYS A 179 -8.19 15.66 -1.15
C LYS A 179 -9.09 15.57 0.08
N LEU A 180 -8.53 15.13 1.21
CA LEU A 180 -8.90 15.60 2.54
C LEU A 180 -7.78 15.34 3.55
#